data_AF-A0A8T4JKJ9-F1
#
_entry.id   AF-A0A8T4JKJ9-F1
#
_cell.length_a   1.000
_cell.length_b   1.000
_cell.length_c   1.000
_cell.angle_alpha   90.00
_cell.angle_beta   90.00
_cell.angle_gamma   90.00
#
_symmetry.space_group_name_H-M   'P 1'
#
loop_
_entity.id
_entity.type
_entity.pdbx_description
1 polymer ?
#
loop_
_entity_poly.entity_id
_entity_poly.type
_entity_poly.pdbx_seq_one_letter_code
_entity_poly.pdbx_strand_id
1 'polypeptide(L)'
;MARKKVVKKATKKSAPPKRLRSDKHFIAKLLRLVVWITGVLVSLAVGSGMIKGILYIPYIHATVTWLAGWAVILLTLSGVILAILHRL
;
A
#
# COMPACT_ATOMS: atom_id res chain seq x y z
N MET A 1 15.29 -54.96 36.00
CA MET A 1 14.07 -55.05 35.17
C MET A 1 13.68 -53.66 34.68
N ALA A 2 13.90 -53.34 33.39
CA ALA A 2 13.68 -52.01 32.82
C ALA A 2 12.69 -52.07 31.64
N ARG A 3 11.41 -51.82 31.89
CA ARG A 3 10.34 -51.73 30.87
C ARG A 3 9.69 -50.35 30.95
N LYS A 4 10.18 -49.35 30.20
CA LYS A 4 9.44 -48.08 30.01
C LYS A 4 9.86 -47.25 28.77
N LYS A 5 10.22 -47.91 27.66
CA LYS A 5 10.53 -47.24 26.38
C LYS A 5 9.52 -47.53 25.26
N VAL A 6 8.23 -47.72 25.57
CA VAL A 6 7.22 -48.04 24.54
C VAL A 6 6.24 -46.88 24.25
N VAL A 7 6.25 -45.78 25.01
CA VAL A 7 5.32 -44.65 24.77
C VAL A 7 6.06 -43.49 24.10
N LYS A 8 6.50 -43.66 22.84
CA LYS A 8 7.17 -42.60 22.07
C LYS A 8 6.67 -42.47 20.61
N LYS A 9 5.43 -42.86 20.30
CA LYS A 9 5.03 -42.95 18.89
C LYS A 9 3.53 -42.83 18.61
N ALA A 10 2.86 -41.73 18.98
CA ALA A 10 1.47 -41.54 18.53
C ALA A 10 0.91 -40.11 18.49
N THR A 11 1.72 -39.05 18.53
CA THR A 11 1.20 -37.67 18.38
C THR A 11 2.10 -36.80 17.51
N LYS A 12 2.50 -37.32 16.34
CA LYS A 12 3.01 -36.47 15.27
C LYS A 12 1.81 -35.85 14.54
N LYS A 13 1.17 -34.88 15.19
CA LYS A 13 0.02 -34.14 14.64
C LYS A 13 0.50 -33.38 13.40
N SER A 14 0.19 -33.95 12.24
CA SER A 14 0.05 -33.35 10.91
C SER A 14 0.73 -32.00 10.72
N ALA A 15 1.90 -32.01 10.05
CA ALA A 15 2.51 -30.79 9.55
C ALA A 15 1.56 -30.11 8.55
N PRO A 16 1.31 -28.79 8.66
CA PRO A 16 0.43 -28.08 7.74
C PRO A 16 1.03 -28.03 6.32
N PRO A 17 0.19 -28.04 5.27
CA PRO A 17 0.65 -28.07 3.89
C PRO A 17 1.45 -26.80 3.54
N LYS A 18 2.75 -26.97 3.26
CA LYS A 18 3.64 -25.92 2.72
C LYS A 18 3.37 -25.70 1.23
N ARG A 19 2.25 -25.09 0.83
CA ARG A 19 2.03 -24.70 -0.58
C ARG A 19 1.22 -23.42 -0.65
N LEU A 20 1.92 -22.27 -0.65
CA LEU A 20 1.45 -20.92 -1.02
C LEU A 20 2.50 -19.84 -0.63
N ARG A 21 3.81 -20.14 -0.75
CA ARG A 21 4.87 -19.26 -0.22
C ARG A 21 5.54 -18.40 -1.30
N SER A 22 5.57 -18.82 -2.57
CA SER A 22 6.29 -18.12 -3.62
C SER A 22 5.44 -17.04 -4.31
N ASP A 23 4.23 -17.38 -4.73
CA ASP A 23 3.35 -16.46 -5.47
C ASP A 23 2.92 -15.26 -4.63
N LYS A 24 2.74 -15.47 -3.32
CA LYS A 24 2.38 -14.41 -2.38
C LYS A 24 3.41 -13.28 -2.35
N HIS A 25 4.71 -13.55 -2.52
CA HIS A 25 5.73 -12.51 -2.49
C HIS A 25 5.72 -11.67 -3.77
N PHE A 26 5.53 -12.29 -4.93
CA PHE A 26 5.43 -11.57 -6.20
C PHE A 26 4.15 -10.73 -6.26
N ILE A 27 3.02 -11.33 -5.88
CA ILE A 27 1.72 -10.64 -5.80
C ILE A 27 1.80 -9.46 -4.82
N ALA A 28 2.41 -9.64 -3.63
CA ALA A 28 2.57 -8.56 -2.67
C ALA A 28 3.44 -7.41 -3.21
N LYS A 29 4.51 -7.71 -3.96
CA LYS A 29 5.36 -6.69 -4.58
C LYS A 29 4.61 -5.90 -5.66
N LEU A 30 3.83 -6.61 -6.48
CA LEU A 30 3.02 -5.99 -7.53
C LEU A 30 1.91 -5.11 -6.93
N LEU A 31 1.21 -5.59 -5.90
CA LEU A 31 0.18 -4.82 -5.21
C LEU A 31 0.76 -3.54 -4.58
N ARG A 32 1.94 -3.62 -3.96
CA ARG A 32 2.63 -2.43 -3.42
C ARG A 32 2.95 -1.41 -4.50
N LEU A 33 3.40 -1.88 -5.66
CA LEU A 33 3.67 -1.02 -6.82
C LEU A 33 2.38 -0.36 -7.32
N VAL A 34 1.32 -1.14 -7.51
CA VAL A 34 0.03 -0.64 -7.98
C VAL A 34 -0.53 0.39 -7.01
N VAL A 35 -0.57 0.12 -5.71
CA VAL A 35 -1.05 1.08 -4.70
C VAL A 35 -0.22 2.36 -4.71
N TRP A 36 1.09 2.26 -4.85
CA TRP A 36 1.96 3.45 -4.95
C TRP A 36 1.67 4.27 -6.21
N ILE A 37 1.61 3.63 -7.39
CA ILE A 37 1.31 4.32 -8.65
C ILE A 37 -0.09 4.95 -8.59
N THR A 38 -1.09 4.21 -8.12
CA THR A 38 -2.46 4.72 -7.97
C THR A 38 -2.51 5.93 -7.05
N GLY A 39 -1.79 5.92 -5.92
CA GLY A 39 -1.71 7.08 -5.03
C GLY A 39 -1.15 8.32 -5.72
N VAL A 40 -0.06 8.16 -6.47
CA VAL A 40 0.55 9.26 -7.26
C VAL A 40 -0.43 9.77 -8.32
N LEU A 41 -1.08 8.86 -9.06
CA LEU A 41 -2.03 9.21 -10.12
C LEU A 41 -3.24 9.98 -9.57
N VAL A 42 -3.85 9.50 -8.48
CA VAL A 42 -5.00 10.14 -7.84
C VAL A 42 -4.63 11.53 -7.34
N SER A 43 -3.48 11.70 -6.69
CA SER A 43 -3.01 13.01 -6.26
C SER A 43 -2.82 14.00 -7.41
N LEU A 44 -2.19 13.58 -8.51
CA LEU A 44 -2.02 14.43 -9.70
C LEU A 44 -3.36 14.79 -10.33
N ALA A 45 -4.28 13.83 -10.43
CA ALA A 45 -5.61 14.04 -10.99
C ALA A 45 -6.44 15.02 -10.15
N VAL A 46 -6.44 14.86 -8.82
CA VAL A 46 -7.15 15.75 -7.88
C VAL A 46 -6.54 17.15 -7.90
N GLY A 47 -5.22 17.27 -7.79
CA GLY A 47 -4.53 18.55 -7.86
C GLY A 47 -4.78 19.28 -9.19
N SER A 48 -4.69 18.58 -10.31
CA SER A 48 -4.96 19.15 -11.64
C SER A 48 -6.45 19.54 -11.80
N GLY A 49 -7.37 18.71 -11.31
CA GLY A 49 -8.81 18.97 -11.37
C GLY A 49 -9.24 20.18 -10.53
N MET A 50 -8.60 20.39 -9.38
CA MET A 50 -8.85 21.55 -8.51
C MET A 50 -8.23 22.84 -9.06
N ILE A 51 -7.03 22.80 -9.63
CA ILE A 51 -6.39 23.97 -10.26
C ILE A 51 -7.17 24.41 -11.50
N LYS A 52 -7.59 23.47 -12.36
CA LYS A 52 -8.31 23.81 -13.59
C LYS A 52 -9.79 24.17 -13.37
N GLY A 53 -10.27 24.15 -12.12
CA GLY A 53 -11.67 24.45 -11.78
C GLY A 53 -12.67 23.44 -12.34
N ILE A 54 -12.21 22.26 -12.76
CA ILE A 54 -13.05 21.18 -13.33
C ILE A 54 -13.93 20.58 -12.22
N LEU A 55 -13.46 20.61 -10.97
CA LEU A 55 -14.22 20.23 -9.79
C LEU A 55 -14.84 21.47 -9.14
N TYR A 56 -15.98 21.92 -9.65
CA TYR A 56 -16.77 22.95 -9.00
C TYR A 56 -17.50 22.30 -7.82
N ILE A 57 -17.03 22.56 -6.60
CA ILE A 57 -17.70 22.08 -5.39
C ILE A 57 -18.75 23.13 -5.05
N PRO A 58 -20.05 22.87 -5.26
CA PRO A 58 -21.08 23.79 -4.79
C PRO A 58 -20.91 23.97 -3.28
N TYR A 59 -21.11 25.20 -2.79
CA TYR A 59 -20.98 25.59 -1.37
C TYR A 59 -19.56 25.79 -0.81
N ILE A 60 -18.48 25.66 -1.59
CA ILE A 60 -17.12 26.02 -1.14
C ILE A 60 -16.57 27.20 -1.94
N HIS A 61 -16.02 28.20 -1.24
CA HIS A 61 -15.35 29.34 -1.87
C HIS A 61 -14.17 28.87 -2.74
N ALA A 62 -14.09 29.38 -3.97
CA ALA A 62 -13.09 29.01 -4.97
C ALA A 62 -11.63 29.05 -4.45
N THR A 63 -11.34 29.97 -3.53
CA THR A 63 -10.02 30.10 -2.89
C THR A 63 -9.60 28.86 -2.13
N VAL A 64 -10.52 28.20 -1.41
CA VAL A 64 -10.21 27.01 -0.59
C VAL A 64 -9.93 25.81 -1.49
N THR A 65 -10.70 25.65 -2.56
CA THR A 65 -10.52 24.60 -3.56
C THR A 65 -9.16 24.71 -4.26
N TRP A 66 -8.76 25.93 -4.61
CA TRP A 66 -7.44 26.19 -5.20
C TRP A 66 -6.29 25.87 -4.23
N LEU A 67 -6.41 26.29 -2.98
CA LEU A 67 -5.41 26.05 -1.94
C LEU A 67 -5.25 24.55 -1.64
N ALA A 68 -6.37 23.82 -1.60
CA ALA A 68 -6.37 22.38 -1.43
C ALA A 68 -5.68 21.66 -2.60
N GLY A 69 -5.92 22.10 -3.84
CA GLY A 69 -5.22 21.57 -5.02
C GLY A 69 -3.70 21.71 -4.91
N TRP A 70 -3.23 22.91 -4.53
CA TRP A 70 -1.80 23.15 -4.29
C TRP A 70 -1.22 22.34 -3.13
N ALA A 71 -1.95 22.21 -2.02
CA ALA A 71 -1.52 21.42 -0.87
C ALA A 71 -1.30 19.94 -1.25
N VAL A 72 -2.22 19.35 -2.01
CA VAL A 72 -2.10 17.95 -2.49
C VAL A 72 -0.88 17.79 -3.40
N ILE A 73 -0.64 18.72 -4.31
CA ILE A 73 0.52 18.67 -5.21
C ILE A 73 1.81 18.71 -4.41
N LEU A 74 1.96 19.67 -3.48
CA LEU A 74 3.16 19.80 -2.65
C LEU A 74 3.39 18.57 -1.76
N LEU A 75 2.32 18.02 -1.18
CA LEU A 75 2.41 16.81 -0.36
C LEU A 75 2.83 15.59 -1.20
N THR A 76 2.33 15.49 -2.43
CA THR A 76 2.66 14.39 -3.33
C THR A 76 4.08 14.53 -3.85
N LEU A 77 4.52 15.74 -4.19
CA LEU A 77 5.88 16.03 -4.62
C LEU A 77 6.87 15.65 -3.51
N SER A 78 6.62 16.13 -2.28
CA SER A 78 7.45 15.81 -1.12
C SER A 78 7.43 14.31 -0.79
N GLY A 79 6.26 13.65 -0.86
CA GLY A 79 6.14 12.21 -0.68
C GLY A 79 6.89 11.38 -1.73
N VAL A 80 6.86 11.79 -2.99
CA VAL A 80 7.63 11.15 -4.08
C VAL A 80 9.13 11.37 -3.87
N ILE A 81 9.55 12.59 -3.53
CA ILE A 81 10.96 12.90 -3.24
C ILE A 81 11.47 12.06 -2.07
N LEU A 82 10.73 11.99 -0.96
CA LEU A 82 11.07 11.14 0.19
C LEU A 82 11.07 9.66 -0.18
N ALA A 83 10.12 9.20 -0.98
CA ALA A 83 10.05 7.82 -1.43
C ALA A 83 11.25 7.46 -2.31
N ILE A 84 11.75 8.38 -3.12
CA ILE A 84 12.98 8.20 -3.90
C ILE A 84 14.18 8.21 -2.94
N LEU A 85 14.31 9.19 -2.05
CA LEU A 85 15.44 9.30 -1.12
C LEU A 85 15.56 8.11 -0.16
N HIS A 86 14.45 7.62 0.38
CA HIS A 86 14.44 6.46 1.28
C HIS A 86 14.65 5.13 0.53
N ARG A 87 14.40 5.11 -0.78
CA ARG A 87 14.52 3.89 -1.59
C ARG A 87 15.83 3.81 -2.38
N LEU A 88 16.55 4.92 -2.53
CA LEU A 88 17.93 4.99 -3.00
C LEU A 88 18.89 4.52 -1.90
#